data_AF-A0A151T793-F1
#
_entry.id   AF-A0A151T793-F1
#
_cell.length_a   1.000
_cell.length_b   1.000
_cell.length_c   1.000
_cell.angle_alpha   90.00
_cell.angle_beta   90.00
_cell.angle_gamma   90.00
#
_symmetry.space_group_name_H-M   'P 1'
#
loop_
_entity.id
_entity.type
_entity.pdbx_description
1 polymer ?
#
loop_
_entity_poly.entity_id
_entity_poly.type
_entity_poly.pdbx_seq_one_letter_code
_entity_poly.pdbx_strand_id
1 'polypeptide(L)'
;MSEGFEKCHNEYTLFTKTSKEGKILIVNLYVDDLIFTDNDEFMFLEFKNSMVRELDMNDMGRMRYFLGVEVLQRYDGIYISKIKYALEIL
;
A
#
# COMPACT_ATOMS: atom_id res chain seq x y z
N MET A 1 -10.56 12.79 -8.15
CA MET A 1 -9.12 13.09 -7.98
C MET A 1 -8.92 14.55 -7.54
N SER A 2 -9.28 14.89 -6.30
CA SER A 2 -9.07 16.21 -5.70
C SER A 2 -8.78 16.06 -4.20
N GLU A 3 -7.82 15.20 -3.86
CA GLU A 3 -7.43 14.91 -2.47
C GLU A 3 -6.00 15.38 -2.13
N GLY A 4 -5.37 16.18 -2.99
CA GLY A 4 -4.02 16.70 -2.72
C GLY A 4 -2.90 15.67 -2.89
N PHE A 5 -3.14 14.61 -3.66
CA PHE A 5 -2.10 13.67 -4.07
C PHE A 5 -1.25 14.27 -5.20
N GLU A 6 0.05 14.30 -4.98
CA GLU A 6 1.04 14.58 -6.02
C GLU A 6 1.49 13.26 -6.65
N LYS A 7 1.39 13.17 -7.98
CA LYS A 7 1.97 12.07 -8.74
C LYS A 7 3.47 12.25 -8.82
N CYS A 8 4.22 11.17 -8.61
CA CYS A 8 5.65 11.18 -8.87
C CYS A 8 5.91 11.30 -10.37
N HIS A 9 6.81 12.20 -10.77
CA HIS A 9 7.13 12.47 -12.17
C HIS A 9 7.83 11.28 -12.86
N ASN A 10 8.51 10.45 -12.08
CA ASN A 10 9.30 9.33 -12.56
C ASN A 10 8.53 8.01 -12.63
N GLU A 11 7.40 7.89 -11.92
CA GLU A 11 6.69 6.64 -11.77
C GLU A 11 5.18 6.92 -11.71
N TYR A 12 4.47 6.60 -12.79
CA TYR A 12 3.06 6.96 -12.99
C TYR A 12 2.09 6.29 -12.01
N THR A 13 2.54 5.21 -11.38
CA THR A 13 1.78 4.42 -10.42
C THR A 13 1.95 4.92 -8.98
N LEU A 14 2.92 5.80 -8.73
CA LEU A 14 3.27 6.28 -7.41
C LEU A 14 2.65 7.66 -7.14
N PHE A 15 1.92 7.74 -6.03
CA PHE A 15 1.23 8.92 -5.54
C PHE A 15 1.68 9.19 -4.12
N THR A 16 1.95 10.45 -3.81
CA THR A 16 2.32 10.88 -2.46
C THR A 16 1.39 12.00 -2.02
N LYS A 17 0.91 11.94 -0.78
CA LYS A 17 0.16 13.00 -0.12
C LYS A 17 0.94 13.40 1.12
N THR A 18 1.31 14.68 1.19
CA THR A 18 2.06 15.24 2.31
C THR A 18 1.22 16.31 2.98
N SER A 19 0.98 16.15 4.27
CA SER A 19 0.30 17.17 5.08
C SER A 19 1.28 18.24 5.54
N LYS A 20 0.77 19.44 5.85
CA LYS A 20 1.56 20.57 6.38
C LYS A 20 2.25 20.24 7.71
N GLU A 21 1.76 19.22 8.42
CA GLU A 21 2.31 18.73 9.69
C GLU A 21 3.45 17.70 9.50
N GLY A 22 3.92 17.46 8.27
CA GLY A 22 4.98 16.49 7.99
C GLY A 22 4.49 15.04 7.92
N LYS A 23 3.18 14.82 7.95
CA LYS A 23 2.58 13.51 7.74
C LYS A 23 2.64 13.14 6.26
N ILE A 24 2.97 11.89 5.96
CA ILE A 24 3.20 11.40 4.60
C ILE A 24 2.38 10.14 4.39
N LEU A 25 1.68 10.09 3.27
CA LEU A 25 1.00 8.91 2.74
C LEU A 25 1.54 8.66 1.33
N ILE A 26 2.08 7.46 1.11
CA ILE A 26 2.59 7.01 -0.18
C ILE A 26 1.70 5.88 -0.65
N VAL A 27 1.24 5.95 -1.89
CA VAL A 27 0.35 4.98 -2.52
C VAL A 27 0.96 4.58 -3.85
N ASN A 28 1.09 3.28 -4.08
CA ASN A 28 1.52 2.71 -5.35
C ASN A 28 0.44 1.78 -5.90
N LEU A 29 0.03 2.03 -7.14
CA LEU A 29 -0.97 1.23 -7.85
C LEU A 29 -0.30 0.20 -8.75
N TYR A 30 -0.59 -1.08 -8.56
CA TYR A 30 -0.11 -2.15 -9.42
C TYR A 30 -1.28 -2.96 -9.97
N VAL A 31 -1.75 -2.61 -11.18
CA VAL A 31 -2.87 -3.29 -11.87
C VAL A 31 -4.10 -3.38 -10.97
N ASP A 32 -4.34 -4.54 -10.34
CA ASP A 32 -5.47 -4.80 -9.43
C ASP A 32 -5.12 -4.64 -7.95
N ASP A 33 -3.82 -4.56 -7.61
CA ASP A 33 -3.31 -4.41 -6.25
C ASP A 33 -3.00 -2.93 -5.94
N LEU A 34 -3.42 -2.47 -4.76
CA LEU A 34 -3.07 -1.15 -4.23
C LEU A 34 -2.17 -1.33 -2.99
N ILE A 35 -0.96 -0.81 -3.09
CA ILE A 35 0.00 -0.78 -1.99
C ILE A 35 0.02 0.62 -1.44
N PHE A 36 0.00 0.78 -0.12
CA PHE A 36 0.17 2.08 0.49
C PHE A 36 0.91 1.98 1.81
N THR A 37 1.56 3.06 2.19
CA THR A 37 2.23 3.22 3.46
C THR A 37 2.00 4.64 3.96
N ASP A 38 1.79 4.77 5.25
CA ASP A 38 1.60 6.04 5.93
C ASP A 38 2.52 6.14 7.15
N ASN A 39 2.58 7.33 7.72
CA ASN A 39 3.21 7.58 9.01
C ASN A 39 2.22 8.08 10.08
N ASP A 40 0.92 8.03 9.79
CA ASP A 40 -0.15 8.60 10.63
C ASP A 40 -1.45 7.81 10.47
N GLU A 41 -1.89 7.20 11.57
CA GLU A 41 -3.05 6.31 11.60
C GLU A 41 -4.37 7.02 11.22
N PHE A 42 -4.47 8.34 11.44
CA PHE A 42 -5.65 9.10 11.02
C PHE A 42 -5.71 9.24 9.49
N MET A 43 -4.58 9.57 8.85
CA MET A 43 -4.50 9.57 7.39
C MET A 43 -4.69 8.17 6.79
N PHE A 44 -4.19 7.12 7.46
CA PHE A 44 -4.46 5.73 7.07
C PHE A 44 -5.96 5.45 7.02
N LEU A 45 -6.68 5.79 8.10
CA LEU A 45 -8.11 5.49 8.21
C LEU A 45 -8.96 6.31 7.23
N GLU A 46 -8.63 7.60 7.06
CA GLU A 46 -9.27 8.47 6.08
C GLU A 46 -9.09 7.92 4.66
N PHE A 47 -7.85 7.57 4.29
CA PHE A 47 -7.53 7.02 2.99
C PHE A 47 -8.21 5.67 2.75
N LYS A 48 -8.17 4.78 3.74
CA LYS A 48 -8.86 3.49 3.68
C LYS A 48 -10.35 3.66 3.44
N ASN A 49 -11.01 4.55 4.17
CA ASN A 49 -12.44 4.80 3.97
C ASN A 49 -12.74 5.39 2.59
N SER A 50 -11.88 6.30 2.10
CA SER A 50 -12.02 6.87 0.75
C SER A 50 -11.89 5.78 -0.32
N MET A 51 -10.91 4.88 -0.19
CA MET A 51 -10.68 3.79 -1.13
C MET A 51 -11.78 2.71 -1.10
N VAL A 52 -12.32 2.36 0.08
CA VAL A 52 -13.49 1.45 0.15
C VAL A 52 -14.68 2.06 -0.58
N ARG A 53 -14.85 3.38 -0.47
CA ARG A 53 -15.98 4.10 -1.05
C ARG A 53 -15.83 4.34 -2.56
N GLU A 54 -14.64 4.69 -3.03
CA GLU A 54 -14.40 5.03 -4.44
C GLU A 54 -14.01 3.83 -5.30
N LEU A 55 -13.29 2.84 -4.75
CA LEU A 55 -12.76 1.69 -5.50
C LEU A 55 -13.41 0.34 -5.13
N ASP A 56 -14.39 0.32 -4.22
CA ASP A 56 -15.05 -0.92 -3.76
C ASP A 56 -14.04 -1.99 -3.27
N MET A 57 -12.89 -1.53 -2.77
CA MET A 57 -11.82 -2.38 -2.30
C MET A 57 -12.17 -2.93 -0.91
N ASN A 58 -12.68 -4.16 -0.88
CA ASN A 58 -13.18 -4.82 0.34
C ASN A 58 -12.07 -5.23 1.35
N ASP A 59 -10.81 -5.37 0.92
CA ASP A 59 -9.71 -5.82 1.79
C ASP A 59 -8.48 -4.91 1.70
N MET A 60 -8.48 -3.84 2.50
CA MET A 60 -7.30 -2.99 2.76
C MET A 60 -6.75 -3.27 4.16
N GLY A 61 -6.48 -4.55 4.42
CA GLY A 61 -5.75 -5.01 5.60
C GLY A 61 -4.23 -4.91 5.44
N ARG A 62 -3.49 -5.52 6.38
CA ARG A 62 -2.04 -5.69 6.23
C ARG A 62 -1.75 -6.56 5.00
N MET A 63 -0.86 -6.08 4.15
CA MET A 63 -0.35 -6.80 2.98
C MET A 63 0.32 -8.11 3.42
N ARG A 64 -0.29 -9.24 3.07
CA ARG A 64 0.22 -10.60 3.33
C ARG A 64 0.84 -11.25 2.11
N TYR A 65 0.41 -10.86 0.92
CA TYR A 65 0.91 -11.38 -0.34
C TYR A 65 1.03 -10.26 -1.37
N PHE A 66 2.07 -10.32 -2.20
CA PHE A 66 2.27 -9.41 -3.32
C PHE A 66 3.00 -10.12 -4.45
N LEU A 67 2.40 -10.16 -5.64
CA LEU A 67 2.94 -10.87 -6.80
C LEU A 67 3.30 -12.35 -6.50
N GLY A 68 2.50 -13.02 -5.67
CA GLY A 68 2.75 -14.40 -5.23
C GLY A 68 3.88 -14.55 -4.21
N VAL A 69 4.39 -13.45 -3.65
CA VAL A 69 5.38 -13.45 -2.57
C VAL A 69 4.70 -13.20 -1.25
N GLU A 70 5.02 -14.01 -0.24
CA GLU A 70 4.49 -13.83 1.11
C GLU A 70 5.23 -12.70 1.82
N VAL A 71 4.47 -11.75 2.36
CA VAL A 71 4.96 -10.59 3.09
C VAL A 71 4.52 -10.74 4.55
N LEU A 72 5.49 -10.77 5.45
CA LEU A 72 5.29 -10.89 6.88
C LEU A 72 5.70 -9.56 7.53
N GLN A 73 4.70 -8.75 7.86
CA GLN A 73 4.89 -7.50 8.57
C GLN A 73 4.89 -7.75 10.08
N ARG A 74 6.05 -7.60 10.71
CA ARG A 74 6.23 -7.72 12.17
C ARG A 74 6.66 -6.38 12.75
N TYR A 75 6.67 -6.28 14.08
CA TYR A 75 7.09 -5.07 14.78
C TYR A 75 8.58 -4.75 14.57
N ASP A 76 9.40 -5.77 14.29
CA ASP A 76 10.83 -5.68 14.05
C ASP A 76 11.19 -5.41 12.58
N GLY A 77 10.22 -5.46 11.68
CA GLY A 77 10.43 -5.15 10.27
C GLY A 77 9.48 -5.89 9.31
N ILE A 78 9.73 -5.71 8.02
CA ILE A 78 8.99 -6.36 6.95
C ILE A 78 9.87 -7.47 6.37
N TYR A 79 9.39 -8.70 6.46
CA TYR A 79 10.05 -9.88 5.90
C TYR A 79 9.33 -10.32 4.65
N ILE A 80 10.08 -10.63 3.60
CA ILE A 80 9.55 -11.06 2.31
C ILE A 80 10.06 -12.48 2.05
N SER A 81 9.17 -13.43 1.81
CA SER A 81 9.52 -14.83 1.60
C SER A 81 8.76 -15.46 0.44
N LYS A 82 9.46 -16.24 -0.39
CA LYS A 82 8.89 -17.02 -1.51
C LYS A 82 8.82 -18.51 -1.15
N ILE A 83 8.44 -18.85 0.08
CA ILE A 83 8.51 -20.23 0.58
C ILE A 83 7.60 -21.16 -0.24
N LYS A 84 6.40 -20.71 -0.64
CA LYS A 84 5.51 -21.49 -1.52
C LYS A 84 6.12 -21.78 -2.90
N TYR A 85 6.73 -20.79 -3.54
CA TYR A 85 7.36 -20.98 -4.86
C TYR A 85 8.58 -21.91 -4.78
N ALA A 86 9.37 -21.84 -3.70
CA ALA A 86 10.49 -22.75 -3.49
C ALA A 86 10.04 -24.20 -3.22
N LEU A 87 8.88 -24.38 -2.59
CA LEU A 87 8.30 -25.71 -2.32
C LEU A 87 7.59 -26.32 -3.55
N GLU A 88 7.04 -25.51 -4.46
CA GLU A 88 6.40 -26.00 -5.70
C GLU A 88 7.40 -26.43 -6.79
N ILE A 89 8.67 -26.01 -6.72
CA ILE A 89 9.71 -26.39 -7.68
C ILE A 89 10.36 -27.75 -7.35
N LEU A 90 10.15 -28.27 -6.13
CA LEU A 90 10.82 -29.45 -5.61
C LEU A 90 10.04 -30.75 -5.82
#